data_AF-A0A0L7R084-F1
#
_entry.id   AF-A0A0L7R084-F1
#
_cell.length_a   1.000
_cell.length_b   1.000
_cell.length_c   1.000
_cell.angle_alpha   90.00
_cell.angle_beta   90.00
_cell.angle_gamma   90.00
#
_symmetry.space_group_name_H-M   'P 1'
#
loop_
_entity.id
_entity.type
_entity.pdbx_description
1 polymer ?
#
loop_
_entity_poly.entity_id
_entity_poly.type
_entity_poly.pdbx_seq_one_letter_code
_entity_poly.pdbx_strand_id
1 'polypeptide(L)'
;ILYRSLSIPFPSTREAEIVYQVLRVDKEPSRGSVTKNLTLDNNLLQVLFSGTEARKVRVALTSFFDSLILVTETMQKFGSLESIYNYY
;
A
#
# COMPACT_ATOMS: atom_id res chain seq x y z
N ILE A 1 -22.95 -3.51 -4.62
CA ILE A 1 -21.56 -3.57 -4.12
C ILE A 1 -20.79 -2.46 -4.81
N LEU A 2 -20.04 -1.66 -4.05
CA LEU A 2 -19.20 -0.57 -4.53
C LEU A 2 -17.79 -1.12 -4.75
N TYR A 3 -17.14 -0.65 -5.81
CA TYR A 3 -15.75 -1.01 -6.14
C TYR A 3 -14.91 0.25 -6.30
N ARG A 4 -13.69 0.24 -5.78
CA ARG A 4 -12.71 1.33 -5.93
C ARG A 4 -11.33 0.72 -6.19
N SER A 5 -10.79 0.99 -7.36
CA SER A 5 -9.45 0.58 -7.78
C SER A 5 -8.48 1.76 -7.73
N LEU A 6 -7.27 1.52 -7.26
CA LEU A 6 -6.17 2.48 -7.30
C LEU A 6 -4.91 1.80 -7.85
N SER A 7 -4.11 2.57 -8.58
CA SER A 7 -2.81 2.15 -9.11
C SER A 7 -1.79 3.22 -8.72
N ILE A 8 -0.78 2.84 -7.96
CA ILE A 8 0.19 3.75 -7.34
C ILE A 8 1.57 3.39 -7.86
N PRO A 9 2.18 4.21 -8.72
CA PRO A 9 3.54 3.97 -9.21
C PRO A 9 4.57 4.34 -8.15
N PHE A 10 5.63 3.54 -8.06
CA PHE A 10 6.81 3.82 -7.24
C PHE A 10 8.05 4.06 -8.13
N PRO A 11 9.03 4.83 -7.66
CA PRO A 11 10.28 5.08 -8.37
C PRO A 11 11.04 3.82 -8.78
N SER A 12 10.96 2.74 -8.00
CA SER A 12 11.61 1.47 -8.31
C SER A 12 10.74 0.26 -7.95
N THR A 13 10.98 -0.88 -8.61
CA THR A 13 10.36 -2.16 -8.25
C THR A 13 10.67 -2.51 -6.79
N ARG A 14 11.90 -2.24 -6.34
CA ARG A 14 12.31 -2.50 -4.95
C ARG A 14 11.48 -1.71 -3.94
N GLU A 15 11.23 -0.44 -4.20
CA GLU A 15 10.38 0.38 -3.34
C GLU A 15 8.93 -0.12 -3.34
N ALA A 16 8.37 -0.43 -4.51
CA ALA A 16 7.03 -0.97 -4.62
C ALA A 16 6.87 -2.30 -3.87
N GLU A 17 7.88 -3.17 -3.96
CA GLU A 17 7.95 -4.41 -3.18
C GLU A 17 7.94 -4.12 -1.68
N ILE A 18 8.80 -3.22 -1.17
CA ILE A 18 8.82 -2.86 0.26
C ILE A 18 7.43 -2.42 0.71
N VAL A 19 6.79 -1.50 -0.02
CA VAL A 19 5.45 -1.03 0.34
C VAL A 19 4.42 -2.16 0.30
N TYR A 20 4.44 -3.00 -0.74
CA TYR A 20 3.57 -4.15 -0.84
C TYR A 20 3.74 -5.09 0.36
N GLN A 21 4.98 -5.40 0.75
CA GLN A 21 5.29 -6.26 1.89
C GLN A 21 4.73 -5.71 3.20
N VAL A 22 4.80 -4.39 3.40
CA VAL A 22 4.30 -3.76 4.62
C VAL A 22 2.77 -3.64 4.62
N LEU A 23 2.15 -3.36 3.47
CA LEU A 23 0.70 -3.11 3.40
C LEU A 23 -0.16 -4.34 3.12
N ARG A 24 0.44 -5.47 2.72
CA ARG A 24 -0.25 -6.75 2.50
C ARG A 24 -0.64 -7.47 3.79
N VAL A 25 -0.38 -6.88 4.96
CA VAL A 25 -0.70 -7.45 6.27
C VAL A 25 -2.12 -8.01 6.28
N ASP A 26 -2.21 -9.17 6.92
CA ASP A 26 -3.27 -10.14 6.77
C ASP A 26 -4.65 -9.57 7.09
N LYS A 27 -5.67 -10.20 6.52
CA LYS A 27 -7.07 -9.79 6.69
C LYS A 27 -7.43 -9.76 8.16
N GLU A 28 -7.58 -8.56 8.70
CA GLU A 28 -8.18 -8.37 10.00
C GLU A 28 -9.54 -9.09 10.02
N PRO A 29 -9.84 -9.93 11.03
CA PRO A 29 -10.99 -10.81 11.00
C PRO A 29 -12.27 -10.01 10.71
N SER A 30 -12.96 -10.47 9.66
CA SER A 30 -14.15 -9.88 9.04
C SER A 30 -15.21 -9.47 10.06
N ARG A 31 -15.07 -8.27 10.61
CA ARG A 31 -16.18 -7.51 11.22
C ARG A 31 -16.70 -6.45 10.24
N GLY A 32 -15.91 -6.11 9.20
CA GLY A 32 -16.21 -5.06 8.24
C GLY A 32 -16.67 -5.60 6.89
N SER A 33 -17.77 -5.07 6.36
CA SER A 33 -18.32 -5.36 5.03
C SER A 33 -17.49 -4.80 3.85
N VAL A 34 -16.18 -4.69 4.02
CA VAL A 34 -15.23 -4.14 3.04
C VAL A 34 -14.08 -5.12 2.84
N THR A 35 -13.77 -5.44 1.58
CA THR A 35 -12.62 -6.25 1.19
C THR A 35 -11.54 -5.35 0.59
N LYS A 36 -10.28 -5.58 0.93
CA LYS A 36 -9.09 -5.01 0.29
C LYS A 36 -8.33 -6.13 -0.41
N ASN A 37 -8.13 -6.02 -1.72
CA ASN A 37 -7.23 -6.88 -2.48
C ASN A 37 -6.04 -6.05 -2.95
N LEU A 38 -4.83 -6.43 -2.56
CA LEU A 38 -3.59 -5.73 -2.86
C LEU A 38 -2.72 -6.62 -3.75
N THR A 39 -2.31 -6.11 -4.90
CA THR A 39 -1.43 -6.78 -5.86
C THR A 39 -0.27 -5.86 -6.23
N LEU A 40 0.79 -6.45 -6.76
CA LEU A 40 1.99 -5.75 -7.20
C LEU A 40 2.31 -6.19 -8.62
N ASP A 41 2.52 -5.22 -9.50
CA ASP A 41 2.98 -5.42 -10.88
C ASP A 41 4.20 -4.53 -11.12
N ASN A 42 5.40 -5.12 -11.08
CA ASN A 42 6.67 -4.38 -11.15
C ASN A 42 6.75 -3.25 -10.11
N ASN A 43 6.80 -2.00 -10.56
CA ASN A 43 6.82 -0.82 -9.70
C ASN A 43 5.42 -0.23 -9.43
N LEU A 44 4.35 -0.94 -9.80
CA LEU A 44 2.97 -0.49 -9.68
C LEU A 44 2.24 -1.27 -8.58
N LEU A 45 1.90 -0.58 -7.50
CA LEU A 45 1.05 -1.12 -6.44
C LEU A 45 -0.42 -0.94 -6.81
N GLN A 46 -1.16 -2.04 -6.88
CA GLN A 46 -2.56 -2.05 -7.27
C GLN A 46 -3.42 -2.47 -6.07
N VAL A 47 -4.50 -1.73 -5.82
CA VAL A 47 -5.44 -2.08 -4.75
C VAL A 47 -6.88 -1.97 -5.22
N LEU A 48 -7.67 -2.99 -4.90
CA LEU A 48 -9.10 -3.04 -5.14
C LEU A 48 -9.85 -3.14 -3.81
N PHE A 49 -10.62 -2.12 -3.52
CA PHE A 49 -11.60 -2.12 -2.43
C PHE A 49 -12.97 -2.51 -2.97
N SER A 50 -13.68 -3.38 -2.24
CA SER A 50 -15.10 -3.63 -2.48
C SER A 50 -15.89 -3.59 -1.19
N GLY A 51 -17.15 -3.14 -1.22
CA GLY A 51 -18.00 -3.14 -0.03
C GLY A 51 -19.44 -2.74 -0.29
N THR A 52 -20.31 -2.90 0.71
CA THR A 52 -21.75 -2.61 0.57
C THR A 52 -22.11 -1.16 0.89
N GLU A 53 -21.33 -0.49 1.73
CA GLU A 53 -21.61 0.86 2.22
C GLU A 53 -20.49 1.84 1.86
N ALA A 54 -20.85 2.96 1.22
CA ALA A 54 -19.89 3.99 0.81
C ALA A 54 -19.08 4.54 1.99
N ARG A 55 -19.73 4.72 3.16
CA ARG A 55 -19.07 5.19 4.38
C ARG A 55 -17.93 4.26 4.80
N LYS A 56 -18.16 2.94 4.78
CA LYS A 56 -17.17 1.95 5.19
C LYS A 56 -16.03 1.85 4.18
N VAL A 57 -16.33 1.89 2.88
CA VAL A 57 -15.31 1.94 1.82
C VAL A 57 -14.43 3.20 1.97
N ARG A 58 -15.04 4.35 2.29
CA ARG A 58 -14.29 5.58 2.55
C ARG A 58 -13.36 5.45 3.76
N VAL A 59 -13.84 4.91 4.87
CA VAL A 59 -13.01 4.68 6.08
C VAL A 59 -11.83 3.75 5.78
N ALA A 60 -12.08 2.66 5.04
CA ALA A 60 -11.02 1.73 4.65
C ALA A 60 -9.98 2.37 3.71
N LEU A 61 -10.42 3.20 2.76
CA LEU A 61 -9.53 3.97 1.89
C LEU A 61 -8.68 4.95 2.68
N THR A 62 -9.29 5.70 3.61
CA THR A 62 -8.56 6.66 4.47
C THR A 62 -7.48 5.94 5.27
N SER A 63 -7.81 4.86 5.98
CA SER A 63 -6.84 4.09 6.76
C SER A 63 -5.73 3.49 5.90
N PHE A 64 -6.03 3.06 4.66
CA PHE A 64 -5.02 2.60 3.72
C PHE A 64 -4.07 3.73 3.30
N PHE A 65 -4.58 4.93 3.00
CA PHE A 65 -3.74 6.07 2.67
C PHE A 65 -2.89 6.54 3.85
N ASP A 66 -3.42 6.53 5.07
CA ASP A 66 -2.63 6.86 6.27
C ASP A 66 -1.45 5.88 6.42
N SER A 67 -1.70 4.59 6.21
CA SER A 67 -0.65 3.55 6.25
C SER A 67 0.36 3.72 5.10
N LEU A 68 -0.13 4.03 3.90
CA LEU A 68 0.73 4.27 2.73
C LEU A 68 1.65 5.47 2.96
N ILE A 69 1.10 6.59 3.44
CA ILE A 69 1.85 7.81 3.77
C ILE A 69 2.95 7.47 4.78
N LEU A 70 2.59 6.81 5.88
CA LEU A 70 3.55 6.42 6.91
C LEU A 70 4.71 5.59 6.35
N VAL A 71 4.42 4.59 5.50
CA VAL A 71 5.47 3.75 4.91
C VAL A 71 6.34 4.57 3.96
N THR A 72 5.75 5.43 3.13
CA THR A 72 6.51 6.29 2.22
C THR A 72 7.39 7.30 2.95
N GLU A 73 6.90 7.92 4.03
CA GLU A 73 7.69 8.80 4.89
C GLU A 73 8.81 8.05 5.60
N THR A 74 8.54 6.82 6.04
CA THR A 74 9.54 5.93 6.64
C THR A 74 10.65 5.60 5.65
N MET A 75 10.29 5.25 4.41
CA MET A 75 11.24 5.00 3.34
C MET A 75 12.01 6.26 2.93
N GLN A 76 11.38 7.43 2.94
CA GLN A 76 12.09 8.68 2.67
C GLN A 76 13.09 9.03 3.78
N LYS A 77 12.73 8.76 5.04
CA LYS A 77 13.55 9.11 6.20
C LYS A 77 14.66 8.10 6.50
N PHE A 78 14.42 6.82 6.22
CA PHE A 78 15.30 5.71 6.60
C PHE A 78 15.66 4.76 5.45
N GLY A 79 15.12 4.99 4.25
CA GLY A 79 15.51 4.26 3.04
C GLY A 79 16.99 4.47 2.77
N SER A 80 17.68 3.36 2.57
CA SER A 80 19.13 3.20 2.39
C SER A 80 19.87 4.41 1.79
N LEU A 81 20.86 4.93 2.54
CA LEU A 81 21.98 5.75 2.05
C LEU A 81 23.05 4.93 1.28
N GLU A 82 22.71 3.69 0.90
CA GLU A 82 23.65 2.60 0.66
C GLU A 82 24.29 2.61 -0.74
N SER A 83 24.10 3.68 -1.53
CA SER A 83 24.85 3.89 -2.79
C SER A 83 26.11 4.75 -2.64
N ILE A 84 26.39 5.35 -1.48
CA ILE A 84 27.58 6.22 -1.30
C ILE A 84 28.82 5.41 -0.89
N TYR A 85 28.67 4.19 -0.39
CA TYR A 85 29.80 3.30 -0.08
C TYR A 85 30.12 2.38 -1.26
N ASN A 86 30.60 2.98 -2.36
CA ASN A 86 31.50 2.27 -3.27
C ASN A 86 32.80 2.00 -2.51
N TYR A 87 32.87 0.87 -1.81
CA TYR A 87 34.13 0.36 -1.28
C TYR A 87 35.03 -0.04 -2.46
N TYR A 88 36.07 0.78 -2.67
CA TYR A 88 37.31 0.55 -3.44
C TYR A 88 37.19 0.01 -4.88
#